data_AF-A0A8J5U9V0-F1
#
_entry.id   AF-A0A8J5U9V0-F1
#
_cell.length_a   1.000
_cell.length_b   1.000
_cell.length_c   1.000
_cell.angle_alpha   90.00
_cell.angle_beta   90.00
_cell.angle_gamma   90.00
#
_symmetry.space_group_name_H-M   'P 1'
#
loop_
_entity.id
_entity.type
_entity.pdbx_description
1 polymer ?
#
loop_
_entity_poly.entity_id
_entity_poly.type
_entity_poly.pdbx_seq_one_letter_code
_entity_poly.pdbx_strand_id
1 'polypeptide(L)'
;MPLKSHELFQYLFESSRTLKTTPKTPGTEYLARMIDNPCALRSAILMAGMHFSFQFGDLATFESTFLYHKIEVMRVINRWIASGDYKLEAAIIREMATLAFTEACHGELVAAETHISGILALIETARPDKSDPTRSDCCSTDRELANRYFVMSYVYITGLKSLLSGICRTGGHGSSLYAVPGRNLLKLSHTWHMSEAMENLGLKLQAIRLFPFFFSPLPQGARLNNADGQVIINSIRDFTAAQDHMFRDTGIETADGKFEGFWRRGPASRVLGEYVTAHIESISVPGKKEENPDMTPSSFVGPWCGLTIASVFYMQDVLGALEYVDKRIHKYAVTLLEHDVAKVLTSKDTPKNEAFMLWQTLVGLIASLRALKDNEQDRGLLSARQFFEKALKQQSTTLGIVTWSQAKGTLRRVAWPMGTASREFIEELWEKTIIGLPRV
;
A
#
# COMPACT_ATOMS: atom_id res chain seq x y z
N MET A 1 28.35 -15.38 6.61
CA MET A 1 27.28 -14.48 7.08
C MET A 1 27.72 -13.84 8.39
N PRO A 2 27.69 -12.50 8.53
CA PRO A 2 28.19 -11.81 9.73
C PRO A 2 27.25 -12.00 10.93
N LEU A 3 27.78 -11.93 12.16
CA LEU A 3 27.00 -11.99 13.41
C LEU A 3 26.03 -13.20 13.41
N LYS A 4 24.81 -13.04 13.93
CA LYS A 4 23.76 -14.09 14.00
C LYS A 4 22.83 -14.08 12.78
N SER A 5 23.32 -13.64 11.62
CA SER A 5 22.48 -13.50 10.42
C SER A 5 21.89 -14.83 9.96
N HIS A 6 22.65 -15.92 10.10
CA HIS A 6 22.19 -17.26 9.70
C HIS A 6 21.03 -17.74 10.58
N GLU A 7 21.19 -17.63 11.91
CA GLU A 7 20.15 -17.96 12.89
C GLU A 7 18.87 -17.16 12.62
N LEU A 8 18.99 -15.85 12.40
CA LEU A 8 17.84 -14.98 12.14
C LEU A 8 17.16 -15.29 10.80
N PHE A 9 17.94 -15.58 9.77
CA PHE A 9 17.39 -16.02 8.47
C PHE A 9 16.66 -17.35 8.62
N GLN A 10 17.26 -18.35 9.24
CA GLN A 10 16.65 -19.66 9.49
C GLN A 10 15.35 -19.54 10.28
N TYR A 11 15.30 -18.71 11.32
CA TYR A 11 14.10 -18.44 12.10
C TYR A 11 12.89 -18.10 11.22
N LEU A 12 13.05 -17.21 10.23
CA LEU A 12 11.95 -16.80 9.36
C LEU A 12 11.43 -17.97 8.51
N PHE A 13 12.33 -18.81 7.98
CA PHE A 13 11.95 -19.94 7.12
C PHE A 13 11.43 -21.16 7.89
N GLU A 14 11.94 -21.42 9.09
CA GLU A 14 11.40 -22.46 9.97
C GLU A 14 10.00 -22.09 10.45
N SER A 15 9.79 -20.82 10.81
CA SER A 15 8.45 -20.30 11.14
C SER A 15 7.46 -20.45 9.98
N SER A 16 7.94 -20.50 8.73
CA SER A 16 7.13 -20.67 7.53
C SER A 16 6.67 -22.12 7.30
N ARG A 17 7.36 -23.12 7.86
CA ARG A 17 7.02 -24.55 7.71
C ARG A 17 5.90 -25.04 8.63
N THR A 18 5.56 -24.29 9.68
CA THR A 18 4.61 -24.72 10.74
C THR A 18 3.14 -24.41 10.44
N LEU A 19 2.82 -23.71 9.36
CA LEU A 19 1.44 -23.45 8.95
C LEU A 19 0.99 -24.47 7.89
N LYS A 20 -0.03 -25.27 8.23
CA LYS A 20 -0.74 -26.12 7.28
C LYS A 20 -1.32 -25.26 6.15
N THR A 21 -0.75 -25.40 4.96
CA THR A 21 -1.37 -25.20 3.65
C THR A 21 -2.23 -23.94 3.50
N THR A 22 -1.60 -22.80 3.20
CA THR A 22 -2.14 -21.91 2.17
C THR A 22 -1.50 -22.31 0.83
N PRO A 23 -2.22 -22.30 -0.31
CA PRO A 23 -1.73 -22.90 -1.55
C PRO A 23 -0.54 -22.19 -2.21
N LYS A 24 -0.05 -21.10 -1.63
CA LYS A 24 0.75 -20.09 -2.34
C LYS A 24 2.01 -19.66 -1.58
N THR A 25 2.68 -20.61 -0.91
CA THR A 25 4.04 -20.34 -0.41
C THR A 25 5.00 -20.29 -1.59
N PRO A 26 5.80 -19.22 -1.77
CA PRO A 26 6.76 -19.16 -2.86
C PRO A 26 7.74 -20.33 -2.76
N GLY A 27 7.88 -21.08 -3.85
CA GLY A 27 8.65 -22.34 -3.87
C GLY A 27 10.13 -22.16 -3.53
N THR A 28 10.82 -23.29 -3.37
CA THR A 28 12.27 -23.40 -3.10
C THR A 28 13.14 -22.55 -4.04
N GLU A 29 12.69 -22.29 -5.26
CA GLU A 29 13.36 -21.42 -6.23
C GLU A 29 13.46 -19.95 -5.80
N TYR A 30 12.47 -19.43 -5.05
CA TYR A 30 12.54 -18.06 -4.53
C TYR A 30 13.54 -17.96 -3.37
N LEU A 31 13.68 -19.02 -2.58
CA LEU A 31 14.69 -19.10 -1.52
C LEU A 31 16.10 -19.09 -2.10
N ALA A 32 16.35 -19.89 -3.13
CA ALA A 32 17.63 -19.91 -3.84
C ALA A 32 18.00 -18.50 -4.36
N ARG A 33 17.04 -17.82 -5.01
CA ARG A 33 17.24 -16.46 -5.54
C ARG A 33 17.58 -15.43 -4.47
N MET A 34 16.94 -15.51 -3.29
CA MET A 34 17.26 -14.61 -2.19
C MET A 34 18.69 -14.81 -1.68
N ILE A 35 19.19 -16.06 -1.67
CA ILE A 35 20.54 -16.38 -1.21
C ILE A 35 21.59 -15.92 -2.23
N ASP A 36 21.30 -16.04 -3.53
CA ASP A 36 22.23 -15.69 -4.61
C ASP A 36 22.40 -14.17 -4.82
N ASN A 37 21.47 -13.36 -4.31
CA ASN A 37 21.55 -11.91 -4.40
C ASN A 37 21.85 -11.27 -3.02
N PRO A 38 23.02 -10.61 -2.84
CA PRO A 38 23.39 -10.03 -1.55
C PRO A 38 22.42 -8.95 -1.02
N CYS A 39 21.72 -8.22 -1.89
CA CYS A 39 20.76 -7.21 -1.45
C CYS A 39 19.45 -7.87 -1.01
N ALA A 40 18.94 -8.81 -1.80
CA ALA A 40 17.76 -9.61 -1.44
C ALA A 40 17.96 -10.34 -0.12
N LEU A 41 19.13 -10.94 0.10
CA LEU A 41 19.47 -11.61 1.35
C LEU A 41 19.45 -10.67 2.54
N ARG A 42 19.98 -9.44 2.39
CA ARG A 42 19.94 -8.42 3.45
C ARG A 42 18.50 -8.01 3.76
N SER A 43 17.69 -7.73 2.74
CA SER A 43 16.27 -7.42 2.93
C SER A 43 15.55 -8.55 3.66
N ALA A 44 15.81 -9.82 3.29
CA ALA A 44 15.23 -10.98 3.97
C ALA A 44 15.65 -11.06 5.45
N ILE A 45 16.92 -10.80 5.78
CA ILE A 45 17.40 -10.78 7.17
C ILE A 45 16.75 -9.63 7.97
N LEU A 46 16.59 -8.45 7.36
CA LEU A 46 15.90 -7.33 8.00
C LEU A 46 14.42 -7.66 8.25
N MET A 47 13.71 -8.26 7.28
CA MET A 47 12.33 -8.71 7.46
C MET A 47 12.22 -9.80 8.54
N ALA A 48 13.19 -10.71 8.62
CA ALA A 48 13.27 -11.72 9.67
C ALA A 48 13.40 -11.09 11.06
N GLY A 49 14.22 -10.04 11.17
CA GLY A 49 14.29 -9.20 12.36
C GLY A 49 12.93 -8.60 12.72
N MET A 50 12.16 -8.12 11.74
CA MET A 50 10.88 -7.43 12.02
C MET A 50 9.84 -8.44 12.46
N HIS A 51 9.79 -9.58 11.79
CA HIS A 51 8.97 -10.71 12.22
C HIS A 51 9.31 -11.12 13.66
N PHE A 52 10.60 -11.28 13.99
CA PHE A 52 11.04 -11.62 15.34
C PHE A 52 10.59 -10.56 16.35
N SER A 53 10.81 -9.29 16.03
CA SER A 53 10.47 -8.18 16.92
C SER A 53 8.96 -8.04 17.16
N PHE A 54 8.11 -8.29 16.16
CA PHE A 54 6.66 -8.31 16.37
C PHE A 54 6.18 -9.53 17.15
N GLN A 55 6.87 -10.66 17.04
CA GLN A 55 6.54 -11.86 17.80
C GLN A 55 6.91 -11.72 19.28
N PHE A 56 8.11 -11.20 19.56
CA PHE A 56 8.70 -11.23 20.91
C PHE A 56 8.72 -9.86 21.62
N GLY A 57 8.44 -8.77 20.91
CA GLY A 57 8.36 -7.42 21.47
C GLY A 57 9.67 -6.63 21.43
N ASP A 58 10.79 -7.29 21.12
CA ASP A 58 12.08 -6.68 20.84
C ASP A 58 12.96 -7.61 19.97
N LEU A 59 14.15 -7.13 19.59
CA LEU A 59 15.12 -7.89 18.80
C LEU A 59 16.04 -8.79 19.65
N ALA A 60 16.05 -8.63 20.98
CA ALA A 60 16.92 -9.32 21.92
C ALA A 60 18.35 -9.56 21.37
N THR A 61 18.77 -10.83 21.29
CA THR A 61 20.11 -11.21 20.86
C THR A 61 20.42 -10.90 19.39
N PHE A 62 19.41 -10.53 18.59
CA PHE A 62 19.56 -10.18 17.17
C PHE A 62 19.76 -8.68 16.92
N GLU A 63 19.70 -7.83 17.94
CA GLU A 63 19.79 -6.36 17.78
C GLU A 63 21.05 -5.92 17.00
N SER A 64 22.24 -6.41 17.39
CA SER A 64 23.48 -6.08 16.67
C SER A 64 23.48 -6.59 15.23
N THR A 65 22.86 -7.74 14.97
CA THR A 65 22.74 -8.32 13.62
C THR A 65 21.84 -7.44 12.75
N PHE A 66 20.71 -7.02 13.30
CA PHE A 66 19.76 -6.14 12.62
C PHE A 66 20.39 -4.78 12.29
N LEU A 67 21.04 -4.14 13.26
CA LEU A 67 21.71 -2.85 13.08
C LEU A 67 22.84 -2.92 12.04
N TYR A 68 23.63 -4.00 12.05
CA TYR A 68 24.67 -4.23 11.05
C TYR A 68 24.10 -4.20 9.62
N HIS A 69 23.04 -4.96 9.35
CA HIS A 69 22.44 -5.00 8.01
C HIS A 69 21.80 -3.68 7.62
N LYS A 70 21.18 -2.97 8.57
CA LYS A 70 20.63 -1.63 8.33
C LYS A 70 21.71 -0.66 7.86
N ILE A 71 22.86 -0.65 8.55
CA ILE A 71 24.02 0.19 8.17
C ILE A 71 24.58 -0.20 6.81
N GLU A 72 24.68 -1.50 6.52
CA GLU A 72 25.17 -1.97 5.22
C GLU A 72 24.24 -1.56 4.07
N VAL A 73 22.92 -1.62 4.25
CA VAL A 73 21.95 -1.13 3.27
C VAL A 73 22.15 0.37 3.02
N MET A 74 22.29 1.19 4.07
CA MET A 74 22.57 2.63 3.93
C MET A 74 23.89 2.89 3.16
N ARG A 75 24.94 2.11 3.42
CA ARG A 75 26.22 2.22 2.71
C ARG A 75 26.08 1.90 1.22
N VAL A 76 25.30 0.88 0.89
CA VAL A 76 25.02 0.49 -0.51
C VAL A 76 24.25 1.58 -1.23
N ILE A 77 23.17 2.10 -0.61
CA ILE A 77 22.37 3.20 -1.16
C ILE A 77 23.26 4.42 -1.45
N ASN A 78 24.06 4.86 -0.47
CA ASN A 78 24.92 6.03 -0.64
C ASN A 78 25.96 5.83 -1.76
N ARG A 79 26.52 4.62 -1.89
CA ARG A 79 27.44 4.29 -2.97
C ARG A 79 26.76 4.35 -4.34
N TRP A 80 25.55 3.80 -4.47
CA TRP A 80 24.81 3.81 -5.73
C TRP A 80 24.35 5.21 -6.12
N ILE A 81 23.84 6.01 -5.18
CA ILE A 81 23.50 7.42 -5.43
C ILE A 81 24.75 8.20 -5.89
N ALA A 82 25.89 8.03 -5.22
CA ALA A 82 27.13 8.71 -5.58
C ALA A 82 27.67 8.30 -6.96
N SER A 83 27.32 7.10 -7.45
CA SER A 83 27.73 6.64 -8.79
C SER A 83 27.01 7.37 -9.92
N GLY A 84 25.83 7.94 -9.66
CA GLY A 84 25.01 8.59 -10.69
C GLY A 84 24.42 7.65 -11.75
N ASP A 85 24.55 6.33 -11.58
CA ASP A 85 24.02 5.34 -12.55
C ASP A 85 22.49 5.24 -12.44
N TYR A 86 21.78 5.80 -13.43
CA TYR A 86 20.32 5.78 -13.50
C TYR A 86 19.74 4.37 -13.60
N LYS A 87 20.50 3.37 -14.07
CA LYS A 87 20.03 1.96 -14.12
C LYS A 87 19.82 1.37 -12.74
N LEU A 88 20.38 1.99 -11.71
CA LEU A 88 20.23 1.57 -10.33
C LEU A 88 19.02 2.21 -9.62
N GLU A 89 18.25 3.10 -10.28
CA GLU A 89 17.14 3.83 -9.65
C GLU A 89 16.16 2.90 -8.92
N ALA A 90 15.63 1.87 -9.61
CA ALA A 90 14.70 0.93 -9.00
C ALA A 90 15.34 0.12 -7.85
N ALA A 91 16.63 -0.20 -7.96
CA ALA A 91 17.36 -0.89 -6.90
C ALA A 91 17.57 0.02 -5.67
N ILE A 92 17.96 1.28 -5.87
CA ILE A 92 18.09 2.29 -4.80
C ILE A 92 16.75 2.47 -4.08
N ILE A 93 15.67 2.67 -4.85
CA ILE A 93 14.33 2.86 -4.30
C ILE A 93 13.87 1.62 -3.51
N ARG A 94 14.18 0.40 -3.98
CA ARG A 94 13.89 -0.84 -3.25
C ARG A 94 14.58 -0.91 -1.89
N GLU A 95 15.86 -0.57 -1.83
CA GLU A 95 16.63 -0.58 -0.59
C GLU A 95 16.12 0.51 0.38
N MET A 96 15.80 1.71 -0.13
CA MET A 96 15.17 2.78 0.67
C MET A 96 13.79 2.37 1.20
N ALA A 97 12.98 1.70 0.38
CA ALA A 97 11.67 1.17 0.80
C ALA A 97 11.83 0.07 1.87
N THR A 98 12.86 -0.77 1.75
CA THR A 98 13.21 -1.76 2.78
C THR A 98 13.53 -1.06 4.11
N LEU A 99 14.38 -0.03 4.10
CA LEU A 99 14.71 0.74 5.31
C LEU A 99 13.49 1.42 5.90
N ALA A 100 12.70 2.12 5.08
CA ALA A 100 11.49 2.78 5.50
C ALA A 100 10.50 1.82 6.19
N PHE A 101 10.34 0.60 5.67
CA PHE A 101 9.51 -0.42 6.32
C PHE A 101 10.07 -0.79 7.68
N THR A 102 11.36 -1.14 7.72
CA THR A 102 11.99 -1.60 8.97
C THR A 102 11.96 -0.53 10.07
N GLU A 103 12.11 0.74 9.71
CA GLU A 103 12.08 1.84 10.66
C GLU A 103 10.65 2.12 11.14
N ALA A 104 9.67 2.09 10.24
CA ALA A 104 8.27 2.21 10.62
C ALA A 104 7.85 1.09 11.58
N CYS A 105 8.30 -0.15 11.36
CA CYS A 105 8.02 -1.30 12.23
C CYS A 105 8.60 -1.14 13.65
N HIS A 106 9.69 -0.41 13.81
CA HIS A 106 10.25 -0.09 15.14
C HIS A 106 9.69 1.19 15.75
N GLY A 107 8.69 1.83 15.13
CA GLY A 107 8.16 3.11 15.59
C GLY A 107 9.05 4.31 15.30
N GLU A 108 10.12 4.17 14.50
CA GLU A 108 11.01 5.26 14.08
C GLU A 108 10.42 6.00 12.87
N LEU A 109 9.24 6.61 13.05
CA LEU A 109 8.41 7.13 11.96
C LEU A 109 9.05 8.28 11.19
N VAL A 110 9.80 9.16 11.87
CA VAL A 110 10.50 10.29 11.21
C VAL A 110 11.53 9.78 10.21
N ALA A 111 12.26 8.72 10.56
CA ALA A 111 13.25 8.11 9.69
C ALA A 111 12.56 7.43 8.49
N ALA A 112 11.47 6.70 8.74
CA ALA A 112 10.65 6.10 7.68
C ALA A 112 10.07 7.15 6.71
N GLU A 113 9.53 8.26 7.22
CA GLU A 113 9.01 9.40 6.44
C GLU A 113 10.13 10.10 5.64
N THR A 114 11.35 10.12 6.17
CA THR A 114 12.54 10.66 5.47
C THR A 114 12.90 9.81 4.25
N HIS A 115 12.92 8.48 4.39
CA HIS A 115 13.20 7.59 3.26
C HIS A 115 12.16 7.69 2.15
N ILE A 116 10.86 7.67 2.46
CA ILE A 116 9.83 7.82 1.41
C ILE A 116 9.87 9.20 0.75
N SER A 117 10.24 10.25 1.50
CA SER A 117 10.50 11.58 0.92
C SER A 117 11.69 11.56 -0.04
N GLY A 118 12.76 10.83 0.31
CA GLY A 118 13.90 10.62 -0.56
C GLY A 118 13.57 9.80 -1.80
N ILE A 119 12.75 8.75 -1.68
CA ILE A 119 12.22 7.98 -2.83
C ILE A 119 11.47 8.92 -3.78
N LEU A 120 10.58 9.76 -3.25
CA LEU A 120 9.83 10.71 -4.08
C LEU A 120 10.78 11.68 -4.80
N ALA A 121 11.78 12.21 -4.11
CA ALA A 121 12.78 13.10 -4.73
C ALA A 121 13.56 12.41 -5.86
N LEU A 122 13.96 11.14 -5.71
CA LEU A 122 14.60 10.36 -6.77
C LEU A 122 13.67 10.16 -7.98
N ILE A 123 12.42 9.82 -7.72
CA ILE A 123 11.40 9.61 -8.75
C ILE A 123 11.15 10.90 -9.55
N GLU A 124 11.17 12.06 -8.89
CA GLU A 124 10.96 13.37 -9.49
C GLU A 124 12.17 13.84 -10.32
N THR A 125 13.40 13.61 -9.84
CA THR A 125 14.64 13.96 -10.56
C THR A 125 14.93 13.02 -11.74
N ALA A 126 14.46 11.77 -11.66
CA ALA A 126 14.59 10.80 -12.74
C ALA A 126 13.71 11.11 -13.96
N ARG A 127 12.70 11.99 -13.86
CA ARG A 127 11.82 12.32 -14.99
C ARG A 127 12.65 12.83 -16.18
N PRO A 128 12.50 12.25 -17.39
CA PRO A 128 13.29 12.65 -18.54
C PRO A 128 13.00 14.12 -18.88
N ASP A 129 14.08 14.86 -19.10
CA ASP A 129 14.01 16.14 -19.78
C ASP A 129 13.48 15.89 -21.21
N LYS A 130 12.55 16.72 -21.68
CA LYS A 130 11.92 16.58 -23.02
C LYS A 130 12.92 16.59 -24.19
N SER A 131 14.19 16.88 -23.92
CA SER A 131 15.29 17.02 -24.88
C SER A 131 16.08 15.74 -25.16
N ASP A 132 15.94 14.67 -24.37
CA ASP A 132 16.70 13.42 -24.59
C ASP A 132 15.79 12.20 -24.87
N PRO A 133 15.54 11.89 -26.16
CA PRO A 133 14.71 10.76 -26.57
C PRO A 133 15.34 9.38 -26.28
N THR A 134 16.61 9.29 -25.85
CA THR A 134 17.21 8.01 -25.41
C THR A 134 16.86 7.65 -23.95
N ARG A 135 16.43 8.65 -23.17
CA ARG A 135 15.90 8.52 -21.82
C ARG A 135 14.39 8.24 -21.80
N SER A 136 13.79 8.15 -22.99
CA SER A 136 12.35 7.97 -23.24
C SER A 136 11.93 6.50 -23.26
N ASP A 137 12.07 5.80 -22.14
CA ASP A 137 11.21 4.64 -21.89
C ASP A 137 10.45 4.84 -20.57
N CYS A 138 9.47 5.75 -20.63
CA CYS A 138 8.50 6.06 -19.59
C CYS A 138 7.55 4.87 -19.28
N CYS A 139 7.89 3.67 -19.77
CA CYS A 139 7.15 2.42 -19.58
C CYS A 139 8.10 1.23 -19.31
N SER A 140 9.32 1.47 -18.80
CA SER A 140 10.21 0.37 -18.42
C SER A 140 9.69 -0.34 -17.16
N THR A 141 9.90 -1.66 -17.09
CA THR A 141 9.58 -2.48 -15.92
C THR A 141 10.20 -1.92 -14.63
N ASP A 142 11.38 -1.29 -14.73
CA ASP A 142 12.06 -0.65 -13.60
C ASP A 142 11.29 0.54 -13.04
N ARG A 143 10.70 1.39 -13.91
CA ARG A 143 9.90 2.53 -13.46
C ARG A 143 8.61 2.09 -12.78
N GLU A 144 7.94 1.08 -13.33
CA GLU A 144 6.78 0.49 -12.67
C GLU A 144 7.17 -0.12 -11.31
N LEU A 145 8.29 -0.83 -11.25
CA LEU A 145 8.78 -1.44 -10.02
C LEU A 145 9.14 -0.38 -8.95
N ALA A 146 9.78 0.72 -9.34
CA ALA A 146 10.04 1.88 -8.48
C ALA A 146 8.73 2.47 -7.91
N ASN A 147 7.69 2.60 -8.74
CA ASN A 147 6.37 3.06 -8.28
C ASN A 147 5.74 2.06 -7.30
N ARG A 148 5.85 0.75 -7.55
CA ARG A 148 5.34 -0.28 -6.63
C ARG A 148 6.03 -0.21 -5.27
N TYR A 149 7.35 0.01 -5.23
CA TYR A 149 8.09 0.25 -3.99
C TYR A 149 7.64 1.52 -3.26
N PHE A 150 7.48 2.64 -3.98
CA PHE A 150 6.92 3.88 -3.40
C PHE A 150 5.53 3.65 -2.79
N VAL A 151 4.63 2.99 -3.53
CA VAL A 151 3.26 2.75 -3.08
C VAL A 151 3.23 1.83 -1.86
N MET A 152 4.04 0.78 -1.84
CA MET A 152 4.18 -0.06 -0.65
C MET A 152 4.72 0.75 0.52
N SER A 153 5.70 1.64 0.27
CA SER A 153 6.18 2.59 1.28
C SER A 153 5.10 3.46 1.86
N TYR A 154 4.23 3.99 1.01
CA TYR A 154 3.09 4.76 1.44
C TYR A 154 2.13 3.91 2.30
N VAL A 155 1.78 2.71 1.84
CA VAL A 155 0.86 1.78 2.53
C VAL A 155 1.30 1.49 3.96
N TYR A 156 2.54 1.01 4.18
CA TYR A 156 2.92 0.59 5.52
C TYR A 156 3.19 1.78 6.45
N ILE A 157 3.65 2.94 5.95
CA ILE A 157 3.83 4.14 6.81
C ILE A 157 2.47 4.62 7.27
N THR A 158 1.52 4.81 6.34
CA THR A 158 0.14 5.14 6.68
C THR A 158 -0.44 4.12 7.66
N GLY A 159 -0.32 2.82 7.38
CA GLY A 159 -0.87 1.76 8.21
C GLY A 159 -0.29 1.76 9.63
N LEU A 160 1.04 1.72 9.76
CA LEU A 160 1.69 1.66 11.08
C LEU A 160 1.48 2.95 11.88
N LYS A 161 1.48 4.11 11.24
CA LYS A 161 1.12 5.38 11.88
C LYS A 161 -0.30 5.32 12.45
N SER A 162 -1.26 4.83 11.66
CA SER A 162 -2.66 4.68 12.09
C SER A 162 -2.82 3.71 13.25
N LEU A 163 -2.13 2.58 13.18
CA LEU A 163 -2.12 1.58 14.24
C LEU A 163 -1.58 2.19 15.54
N LEU A 164 -0.40 2.79 15.49
CA LEU A 164 0.26 3.31 16.69
C LEU A 164 -0.51 4.51 17.27
N SER A 165 -1.00 5.42 16.43
CA SER A 165 -1.88 6.52 16.87
C SER A 165 -3.13 5.99 17.59
N GLY A 166 -3.76 4.94 17.04
CA GLY A 166 -4.93 4.33 17.65
C GLY A 166 -4.62 3.67 18.98
N ILE A 167 -3.52 2.92 19.10
CA ILE A 167 -3.08 2.32 20.37
C ILE A 167 -2.77 3.39 21.42
N CYS A 168 -2.08 4.47 21.05
CA CYS A 168 -1.81 5.58 21.98
C CYS A 168 -3.11 6.25 22.46
N ARG A 169 -4.07 6.45 21.53
CA ARG A 169 -5.38 7.04 21.83
C ARG A 169 -6.20 6.17 22.78
N THR A 170 -6.35 4.88 22.49
CA THR A 170 -7.16 3.96 23.31
C THR A 170 -6.48 3.60 24.63
N GLY A 171 -5.15 3.60 24.67
CA GLY A 171 -4.37 3.31 25.87
C GLY A 171 -4.14 4.51 26.81
N GLY A 172 -4.68 5.70 26.52
CA GLY A 172 -4.54 6.88 27.39
C GLY A 172 -3.15 7.53 27.41
N HIS A 173 -2.29 7.26 26.41
CA HIS A 173 -0.89 7.73 26.36
C HIS A 173 -0.73 9.14 25.73
N GLY A 174 -1.83 9.87 25.51
CA GLY A 174 -1.84 11.15 24.80
C GLY A 174 -1.82 10.99 23.27
N SER A 175 -2.01 12.09 22.54
CA SER A 175 -2.24 12.08 21.09
C SER A 175 -0.99 12.21 20.22
N SER A 176 0.16 12.60 20.77
CA SER A 176 1.36 12.87 19.97
C SER A 176 2.28 11.66 19.84
N LEU A 177 2.10 10.92 18.75
CA LEU A 177 2.90 9.75 18.39
C LEU A 177 4.41 10.04 18.34
N TYR A 178 4.79 11.22 17.84
CA TYR A 178 6.19 11.64 17.67
C TYR A 178 6.89 12.01 18.99
N ALA A 179 6.14 12.17 20.09
CA ALA A 179 6.73 12.42 21.41
C ALA A 179 7.19 11.12 22.10
N VAL A 180 6.77 9.96 21.61
CA VAL A 180 7.07 8.66 22.21
C VAL A 180 8.28 8.04 21.51
N PRO A 181 9.34 7.60 22.25
CA PRO A 181 10.46 6.90 21.64
C PRO A 181 10.02 5.63 20.88
N GLY A 182 10.60 5.36 19.72
CA GLY A 182 10.20 4.24 18.85
C GLY A 182 10.19 2.88 19.56
N ARG A 183 11.23 2.58 20.34
CA ARG A 183 11.27 1.36 21.18
C ARG A 183 10.08 1.19 22.13
N ASN A 184 9.53 2.29 22.63
CA ASN A 184 8.36 2.26 23.52
C ASN A 184 7.09 2.03 22.71
N LEU A 185 6.98 2.62 21.51
CA LEU A 185 5.88 2.36 20.59
C LEU A 185 5.83 0.91 20.13
N LEU A 186 6.99 0.31 19.83
CA LEU A 186 7.09 -1.11 19.49
C LEU A 186 6.60 -1.99 20.64
N LYS A 187 7.08 -1.74 21.87
CA LYS A 187 6.62 -2.48 23.06
C LYS A 187 5.13 -2.31 23.32
N LEU A 188 4.60 -1.10 23.16
CA LEU A 188 3.17 -0.83 23.32
C LEU A 188 2.36 -1.58 22.25
N SER A 189 2.84 -1.59 21.00
CA SER A 189 2.23 -2.35 19.93
C SER A 189 2.22 -3.84 20.23
N HIS A 190 3.35 -4.41 20.69
CA HIS A 190 3.44 -5.82 21.06
C HIS A 190 2.47 -6.19 22.17
N THR A 191 2.46 -5.43 23.27
CA THR A 191 1.54 -5.64 24.39
C THR A 191 0.10 -5.64 23.93
N TRP A 192 -0.31 -4.64 23.13
CA TRP A 192 -1.66 -4.55 22.59
C TRP A 192 -2.05 -5.75 21.73
N HIS A 193 -1.13 -6.24 20.88
CA HIS A 193 -1.39 -7.45 20.09
C HIS A 193 -1.54 -8.68 20.98
N MET A 194 -0.72 -8.84 22.02
CA MET A 194 -0.79 -10.00 22.90
C MET A 194 -2.02 -9.98 23.81
N SER A 195 -2.51 -8.80 24.21
CA SER A 195 -3.67 -8.67 25.10
C SER A 195 -5.01 -8.60 24.38
N GLU A 196 -5.07 -7.87 23.26
CA GLU A 196 -6.34 -7.43 22.66
C GLU A 196 -6.53 -7.89 21.21
N ALA A 197 -5.45 -8.22 20.49
CA ALA A 197 -5.50 -8.48 19.05
C ALA A 197 -4.66 -9.69 18.62
N MET A 198 -4.66 -10.76 19.42
CA MET A 198 -3.74 -11.89 19.23
C MET A 198 -3.94 -12.60 17.88
N GLU A 199 -5.19 -12.75 17.43
CA GLU A 199 -5.49 -13.32 16.10
C GLU A 199 -4.94 -12.44 14.96
N ASN A 200 -4.99 -11.11 15.12
CA ASN A 200 -4.44 -10.16 14.16
C ASN A 200 -2.91 -10.22 14.09
N LEU A 201 -2.24 -10.54 15.20
CA LEU A 201 -0.79 -10.73 15.19
C LEU A 201 -0.39 -11.86 14.24
N GLY A 202 -1.12 -12.98 14.26
CA GLY A 202 -0.87 -14.10 13.35
C GLY A 202 -0.96 -13.68 11.87
N LEU A 203 -2.00 -12.93 11.50
CA LEU A 203 -2.18 -12.40 10.14
C LEU A 203 -1.07 -11.43 9.75
N LYS A 204 -0.66 -10.55 10.67
CA LYS A 204 0.45 -9.61 10.44
C LYS A 204 1.76 -10.35 10.19
N LEU A 205 2.07 -11.34 11.02
CA LEU A 205 3.29 -12.13 10.87
C LEU A 205 3.30 -12.92 9.56
N GLN A 206 2.14 -13.44 9.13
CA GLN A 206 1.98 -14.04 7.81
C GLN A 206 2.27 -13.04 6.68
N ALA A 207 1.75 -11.80 6.77
CA ALA A 207 2.05 -10.76 5.78
C ALA A 207 3.55 -10.42 5.73
N ILE A 208 4.21 -10.23 6.88
CA ILE A 208 5.64 -9.90 6.95
C ILE A 208 6.52 -11.00 6.32
N ARG A 209 6.11 -12.27 6.40
CA ARG A 209 6.83 -13.38 5.74
C ARG A 209 6.84 -13.28 4.22
N LEU A 210 5.91 -12.53 3.62
CA LEU A 210 5.86 -12.34 2.18
C LEU A 210 6.78 -11.20 1.69
N PHE A 211 7.19 -10.30 2.59
CA PHE A 211 7.95 -9.09 2.25
C PHE A 211 9.34 -9.37 1.65
N PRO A 212 10.08 -10.42 2.05
CA PRO A 212 11.33 -10.77 1.37
C PRO A 212 11.16 -10.99 -0.14
N PHE A 213 10.02 -11.53 -0.58
CA PHE A 213 9.74 -11.75 -2.00
C PHE A 213 9.41 -10.45 -2.74
N PHE A 214 8.73 -9.51 -2.07
CA PHE A 214 8.46 -8.18 -2.61
C PHE A 214 9.75 -7.37 -2.78
N PHE A 215 10.63 -7.39 -1.77
CA PHE A 215 11.92 -6.70 -1.81
C PHE A 215 13.03 -7.49 -2.52
N SER A 216 12.69 -8.57 -3.21
CA SER A 216 13.63 -9.28 -4.07
C SER A 216 13.72 -8.61 -5.44
N PRO A 217 14.90 -8.55 -6.07
CA PRO A 217 15.02 -8.18 -7.48
C PRO A 217 14.16 -9.08 -8.37
N LEU A 218 13.60 -8.50 -9.43
CA LEU A 218 12.90 -9.27 -10.45
C LEU A 218 13.88 -10.21 -11.18
N PRO A 219 13.43 -11.41 -11.58
CA PRO A 219 14.17 -12.26 -12.50
C PRO A 219 14.48 -11.53 -13.81
N GLN A 220 15.59 -11.89 -14.44
CA GLN A 220 15.95 -11.33 -15.74
C GLN A 220 14.84 -11.60 -16.76
N GLY A 221 14.40 -10.54 -17.45
CA GLY A 221 13.35 -10.60 -18.46
C GLY A 221 11.92 -10.71 -17.91
N ALA A 222 11.73 -10.67 -16.58
CA ALA A 222 10.40 -10.68 -15.99
C ALA A 222 9.60 -9.43 -16.37
N ARG A 223 8.28 -9.57 -16.46
CA ARG A 223 7.34 -8.48 -16.72
C ARG A 223 6.34 -8.36 -15.59
N LEU A 224 5.75 -7.18 -15.48
CA LEU A 224 4.72 -6.86 -14.50
C LEU A 224 3.37 -6.76 -15.22
N ASN A 225 2.48 -7.68 -14.91
CA ASN A 225 1.12 -7.72 -15.44
C ASN A 225 0.17 -6.93 -14.53
N ASN A 226 -1.09 -6.80 -14.98
CA ASN A 226 -2.17 -6.35 -14.11
C ASN A 226 -2.34 -7.33 -12.93
N ALA A 227 -2.66 -6.79 -11.77
CA ALA A 227 -2.91 -7.55 -10.56
C ALA A 227 -4.41 -7.84 -10.40
N ASP A 228 -4.72 -8.98 -9.78
CA ASP A 228 -6.08 -9.32 -9.37
C ASP A 228 -6.37 -8.74 -7.98
N GLY A 229 -7.34 -7.83 -7.91
CA GLY A 229 -7.75 -7.19 -6.66
C GLY A 229 -8.85 -7.90 -5.87
N GLN A 230 -9.31 -9.08 -6.28
CA GLN A 230 -10.51 -9.70 -5.72
C GLN A 230 -10.47 -9.86 -4.20
N VAL A 231 -9.35 -10.32 -3.63
CA VAL A 231 -9.22 -10.55 -2.19
C VAL A 231 -9.07 -9.23 -1.43
N ILE A 232 -8.38 -8.24 -2.02
CA ILE A 232 -8.30 -6.88 -1.48
C ILE A 232 -9.69 -6.27 -1.37
N ILE A 233 -10.47 -6.32 -2.47
CA ILE A 233 -11.83 -5.77 -2.53
C ILE A 233 -12.76 -6.50 -1.55
N ASN A 234 -12.67 -7.83 -1.45
CA ASN A 234 -13.46 -8.57 -0.46
C ASN A 234 -13.12 -8.19 0.98
N SER A 235 -11.83 -8.01 1.29
CA SER A 235 -11.40 -7.61 2.64
C SER A 235 -11.94 -6.23 3.03
N ILE A 236 -11.91 -5.25 2.11
CA ILE A 236 -12.49 -3.92 2.38
C ILE A 236 -14.03 -3.93 2.39
N ARG A 237 -14.68 -4.83 1.63
CA ARG A 237 -16.15 -5.03 1.70
C ARG A 237 -16.56 -5.53 3.07
N ASP A 238 -15.89 -6.55 3.59
CA ASP A 238 -16.19 -7.13 4.90
C ASP A 238 -16.07 -6.07 6.01
N PHE A 239 -15.02 -5.25 5.94
CA PHE A 239 -14.86 -4.13 6.87
C PHE A 239 -15.94 -3.06 6.69
N THR A 240 -16.27 -2.69 5.44
CA THR A 240 -17.35 -1.74 5.14
C THR A 240 -18.70 -2.21 5.70
N ALA A 241 -19.04 -3.49 5.51
CA ALA A 241 -20.27 -4.08 6.02
C ALA A 241 -20.30 -4.13 7.56
N ALA A 242 -19.17 -4.39 8.19
CA ALA A 242 -19.06 -4.33 9.66
C ALA A 242 -19.28 -2.91 10.19
N GLN A 243 -18.77 -1.88 9.51
CA GLN A 243 -19.02 -0.48 9.86
C GLN A 243 -20.50 -0.12 9.68
N ASP A 244 -21.13 -0.54 8.58
CA ASP A 244 -22.55 -0.33 8.34
C ASP A 244 -23.43 -0.95 9.43
N HIS A 245 -23.09 -2.16 9.89
CA HIS A 245 -23.81 -2.82 10.98
C HIS A 245 -23.69 -2.00 12.28
N MET A 246 -22.48 -1.56 12.62
CA MET A 246 -22.26 -0.72 13.80
C MET A 246 -23.03 0.60 13.71
N PHE A 247 -22.94 1.29 12.57
CA PHE A 247 -23.63 2.55 12.35
C PHE A 247 -25.15 2.39 12.42
N ARG A 248 -25.71 1.30 11.89
CA ARG A 248 -27.16 1.02 11.98
C ARG A 248 -27.62 0.84 13.43
N ASP A 249 -26.80 0.21 14.26
CA ASP A 249 -27.17 -0.12 15.63
C ASP A 249 -26.98 1.07 16.60
N THR A 250 -25.95 1.90 16.38
CA THR A 250 -25.58 3.00 17.29
C THR A 250 -25.93 4.40 16.77
N GLY A 251 -26.11 4.56 15.46
CA GLY A 251 -26.24 5.86 14.79
C GLY A 251 -24.97 6.73 14.80
N ILE A 252 -23.85 6.23 15.33
CA ILE A 252 -22.63 7.02 15.58
C ILE A 252 -21.40 6.28 15.03
N GLU A 253 -20.63 6.97 14.19
CA GLU A 253 -19.27 6.55 13.83
C GLU A 253 -18.24 7.15 14.79
N THR A 254 -17.52 6.32 15.53
CA THR A 254 -16.41 6.77 16.38
C THR A 254 -15.07 6.36 15.79
N ALA A 255 -14.04 7.18 16.00
CA ALA A 255 -12.66 6.86 15.59
C ALA A 255 -12.17 5.56 16.25
N ASP A 256 -12.58 5.30 17.49
CA ASP A 256 -12.23 4.09 18.21
C ASP A 256 -12.98 2.87 17.66
N GLY A 257 -14.27 2.97 17.35
CA GLY A 257 -15.01 1.88 16.68
C GLY A 257 -14.42 1.49 15.33
N LYS A 258 -13.94 2.47 14.56
CA LYS A 258 -13.20 2.25 13.30
C LYS A 258 -11.86 1.58 13.54
N PHE A 259 -11.10 2.06 14.53
CA PHE A 259 -9.84 1.46 14.91
C PHE A 259 -10.00 0.00 15.33
N GLU A 260 -11.00 -0.28 16.18
CA GLU A 260 -11.35 -1.61 16.65
C GLU A 260 -11.74 -2.56 15.51
N GLY A 261 -12.64 -2.12 14.64
CA GLY A 261 -13.09 -2.91 13.51
C GLY A 261 -11.98 -3.20 12.49
N PHE A 262 -11.08 -2.25 12.24
CA PHE A 262 -10.08 -2.35 11.18
C PHE A 262 -8.77 -3.01 11.64
N TRP A 263 -8.28 -2.62 12.82
CA TRP A 263 -7.00 -3.05 13.35
C TRP A 263 -7.14 -4.26 14.27
N ARG A 264 -8.05 -4.23 15.25
CA ARG A 264 -8.17 -5.34 16.23
C ARG A 264 -8.68 -6.62 15.57
N ARG A 265 -9.70 -6.52 14.72
CA ARG A 265 -10.30 -7.68 14.01
C ARG A 265 -9.49 -8.20 12.82
N GLY A 266 -8.43 -7.48 12.43
CA GLY A 266 -7.47 -7.91 11.41
C GLY A 266 -7.73 -7.60 9.92
N PRO A 267 -8.77 -6.87 9.45
CA PRO A 267 -8.85 -6.43 8.06
C PRO A 267 -7.57 -5.76 7.54
N ALA A 268 -6.93 -4.90 8.36
CA ALA A 268 -5.70 -4.22 7.97
C ALA A 268 -4.56 -5.19 7.62
N SER A 269 -4.35 -6.22 8.44
CA SER A 269 -3.29 -7.22 8.21
C SER A 269 -3.58 -8.13 7.02
N ARG A 270 -4.87 -8.48 6.79
CA ARG A 270 -5.28 -9.23 5.59
C ARG A 270 -4.98 -8.45 4.32
N VAL A 271 -5.45 -7.20 4.26
CA VAL A 271 -5.22 -6.31 3.12
C VAL A 271 -3.73 -6.11 2.86
N LEU A 272 -2.91 -5.95 3.90
CA LEU A 272 -1.46 -5.84 3.77
C LEU A 272 -0.83 -7.08 3.11
N GLY A 273 -1.18 -8.28 3.56
CA GLY A 273 -0.72 -9.52 2.96
C GLY A 273 -1.13 -9.64 1.48
N GLU A 274 -2.37 -9.27 1.17
CA GLU A 274 -2.90 -9.35 -0.19
C GLU A 274 -2.27 -8.35 -1.16
N TYR A 275 -1.84 -7.17 -0.72
CA TYR A 275 -1.05 -6.28 -1.58
C TYR A 275 0.25 -6.97 -2.03
N VAL A 276 0.91 -7.67 -1.13
CA VAL A 276 2.15 -8.38 -1.44
C VAL A 276 1.89 -9.58 -2.35
N THR A 277 0.87 -10.38 -2.04
CA THR A 277 0.45 -11.52 -2.87
C THR A 277 0.12 -11.07 -4.29
N ALA A 278 -0.74 -10.05 -4.44
CA ALA A 278 -1.12 -9.50 -5.74
C ALA A 278 0.08 -8.94 -6.53
N HIS A 279 1.09 -8.41 -5.84
CA HIS A 279 2.34 -8.01 -6.48
C HIS A 279 3.08 -9.24 -7.03
N ILE A 280 3.32 -10.25 -6.19
CA ILE A 280 4.08 -11.45 -6.55
C ILE A 280 3.40 -12.19 -7.72
N GLU A 281 2.09 -12.34 -7.67
CA GLU A 281 1.29 -13.04 -8.69
C GLU A 281 1.25 -12.31 -10.04
N SER A 282 1.41 -10.98 -10.02
CA SER A 282 1.47 -10.20 -11.26
C SER A 282 2.83 -10.30 -11.99
N ILE A 283 3.83 -10.97 -11.42
CA ILE A 283 5.15 -11.14 -12.05
C ILE A 283 5.11 -12.32 -13.01
N SER A 284 5.31 -12.06 -14.30
CA SER A 284 5.50 -13.11 -15.32
C SER A 284 6.99 -13.28 -15.66
N VAL A 285 7.45 -14.53 -15.81
CA VAL A 285 8.85 -14.87 -16.09
C VAL A 285 8.95 -15.62 -17.42
N PRO A 286 9.86 -15.25 -18.34
CA PRO A 286 10.03 -15.94 -19.61
C PRO A 286 10.31 -17.44 -19.43
N GLY A 287 9.66 -18.29 -20.23
CA GLY A 287 9.91 -19.73 -20.26
C GLY A 287 9.22 -20.55 -19.17
N LYS A 288 8.62 -19.92 -18.16
CA LYS A 288 7.65 -20.61 -17.29
C LYS A 288 6.30 -20.62 -18.00
N LYS A 289 5.70 -21.81 -18.17
CA LYS A 289 4.29 -21.88 -18.52
C LYS A 289 3.54 -21.12 -17.43
N GLU A 290 2.66 -20.20 -17.83
CA GLU A 290 1.63 -19.71 -16.92
C GLU A 290 0.90 -20.96 -16.46
N GLU A 291 1.15 -21.39 -15.23
CA GLU A 291 0.20 -22.24 -14.53
C GLU A 291 -1.05 -21.37 -14.52
N ASN A 292 -2.01 -21.71 -15.38
CA ASN A 292 -3.37 -21.22 -15.24
C ASN A 292 -3.94 -22.05 -14.09
N PRO A 293 -3.94 -21.59 -12.82
CA PRO A 293 -5.06 -22.00 -11.99
C PRO A 293 -6.33 -21.66 -12.79
N ASP A 294 -7.38 -22.47 -12.68
CA ASP A 294 -8.73 -22.17 -13.21
C ASP A 294 -9.30 -20.89 -12.54
N MET A 295 -8.65 -19.76 -12.79
CA MET A 295 -8.98 -18.44 -12.33
C MET A 295 -9.48 -17.73 -13.56
N THR A 296 -10.79 -17.83 -13.80
CA THR A 296 -11.47 -16.81 -14.59
C THR A 296 -11.04 -15.45 -14.03
N PRO A 297 -10.43 -14.55 -14.82
CA PRO A 297 -9.95 -13.27 -14.34
C PRO A 297 -11.05 -12.59 -13.54
N SER A 298 -10.74 -12.16 -12.31
CA SER A 298 -11.76 -11.52 -11.49
C SER A 298 -12.26 -10.24 -12.16
N SER A 299 -13.39 -9.75 -11.67
CA SER A 299 -13.90 -8.45 -12.13
C SER A 299 -13.08 -7.26 -11.62
N PHE A 300 -11.99 -7.45 -10.89
CA PHE A 300 -11.19 -6.37 -10.25
C PHE A 300 -9.72 -6.40 -10.69
N VAL A 301 -9.46 -6.65 -11.97
CA VAL A 301 -8.11 -6.69 -12.55
C VAL A 301 -7.68 -5.30 -13.04
N GLY A 302 -6.46 -4.88 -12.70
CA GLY A 302 -5.90 -3.60 -13.17
C GLY A 302 -4.44 -3.38 -12.74
N PRO A 303 -3.85 -2.22 -13.03
CA PRO A 303 -2.52 -1.86 -12.57
C PRO A 303 -2.41 -1.96 -11.04
N TRP A 304 -1.36 -2.61 -10.53
CA TRP A 304 -1.20 -2.87 -9.10
C TRP A 304 -1.15 -1.58 -8.26
N CYS A 305 -0.47 -0.54 -8.76
CA CYS A 305 -0.37 0.75 -8.08
C CYS A 305 -1.75 1.41 -7.95
N GLY A 306 -2.50 1.55 -9.05
CA GLY A 306 -3.84 2.12 -9.06
C GLY A 306 -4.84 1.36 -8.18
N LEU A 307 -4.80 0.02 -8.19
CA LEU A 307 -5.60 -0.82 -7.29
C LEU A 307 -5.27 -0.54 -5.81
N THR A 308 -3.98 -0.56 -5.47
CA THR A 308 -3.49 -0.38 -4.10
C THR A 308 -3.80 1.03 -3.59
N ILE A 309 -3.46 2.06 -4.37
CA ILE A 309 -3.71 3.47 -4.01
C ILE A 309 -5.20 3.73 -3.82
N ALA A 310 -6.06 3.28 -4.74
CA ALA A 310 -7.50 3.49 -4.61
C ALA A 310 -8.07 2.82 -3.34
N SER A 311 -7.60 1.62 -2.99
CA SER A 311 -7.99 0.98 -1.73
C SER A 311 -7.49 1.72 -0.48
N VAL A 312 -6.28 2.28 -0.51
CA VAL A 312 -5.76 3.14 0.58
C VAL A 312 -6.60 4.41 0.72
N PHE A 313 -6.88 5.11 -0.38
CA PHE A 313 -7.72 6.30 -0.38
C PHE A 313 -9.16 6.00 0.06
N TYR A 314 -9.72 4.87 -0.31
CA TYR A 314 -11.03 4.46 0.21
C TYR A 314 -10.99 4.27 1.73
N MET A 315 -9.97 3.57 2.24
CA MET A 315 -9.81 3.36 3.68
C MET A 315 -9.47 4.65 4.46
N GLN A 316 -8.79 5.61 3.84
CA GLN A 316 -8.50 6.94 4.40
C GLN A 316 -9.70 7.87 4.35
N ASP A 317 -10.27 8.05 3.16
CA ASP A 317 -11.16 9.18 2.88
C ASP A 317 -12.64 8.86 3.04
N VAL A 318 -13.02 7.61 2.75
CA VAL A 318 -14.40 7.15 2.86
C VAL A 318 -14.64 6.50 4.22
N LEU A 319 -13.76 5.57 4.62
CA LEU A 319 -13.92 4.84 5.88
C LEU A 319 -13.30 5.56 7.08
N GLY A 320 -12.27 6.39 6.88
CA GLY A 320 -11.59 7.09 7.98
C GLY A 320 -10.82 6.15 8.91
N ALA A 321 -10.32 5.03 8.40
CA ALA A 321 -9.60 4.00 9.16
C ALA A 321 -8.07 4.20 9.16
N LEU A 322 -7.58 5.13 8.32
CA LEU A 322 -6.17 5.36 8.07
C LEU A 322 -5.80 6.85 8.23
N GLU A 323 -4.63 7.10 8.81
CA GLU A 323 -3.98 8.39 8.97
C GLU A 323 -3.29 8.84 7.67
N TYR A 324 -3.06 10.15 7.58
CA TYR A 324 -2.36 10.77 6.46
C TYR A 324 -0.85 10.84 6.70
N VAL A 325 -0.12 10.86 5.60
CA VAL A 325 1.33 11.12 5.54
C VAL A 325 1.59 12.51 4.97
N ASP A 326 2.85 12.83 4.70
CA ASP A 326 3.25 14.07 4.04
C ASP A 326 2.42 14.36 2.76
N LYS A 327 2.04 15.63 2.61
CA LYS A 327 1.17 16.11 1.53
C LYS A 327 1.76 15.85 0.14
N ARG A 328 3.09 15.87 -0.02
CA ARG A 328 3.77 15.61 -1.30
C ARG A 328 3.67 14.15 -1.70
N ILE A 329 3.79 13.24 -0.72
CA ILE A 329 3.63 11.80 -0.93
C ILE A 329 2.20 11.50 -1.36
N HIS A 330 1.22 12.05 -0.66
CA HIS A 330 -0.19 11.87 -1.03
C HIS A 330 -0.49 12.44 -2.42
N LYS A 331 0.04 13.63 -2.75
CA LYS A 331 -0.05 14.20 -4.11
C LYS A 331 0.50 13.25 -5.17
N TYR A 332 1.68 12.66 -4.95
CA TYR A 332 2.26 11.74 -5.93
C TYR A 332 1.42 10.47 -6.08
N ALA A 333 0.83 9.96 -4.99
CA ALA A 333 -0.13 8.86 -5.05
C ALA A 333 -1.38 9.21 -5.89
N VAL A 334 -1.91 10.44 -5.76
CA VAL A 334 -3.02 10.91 -6.61
C VAL A 334 -2.62 10.91 -8.10
N THR A 335 -1.43 11.41 -8.43
CA THR A 335 -0.92 11.41 -9.82
C THR A 335 -0.72 10.00 -10.37
N LEU A 336 -0.24 9.06 -9.56
CA LEU A 336 -0.11 7.65 -9.97
C LEU A 336 -1.48 7.01 -10.21
N LEU A 337 -2.47 7.28 -9.35
CA LEU A 337 -3.83 6.78 -9.55
C LEU A 337 -4.46 7.36 -10.82
N GLU A 338 -4.30 8.66 -11.07
CA GLU A 338 -4.74 9.31 -12.32
C GLU A 338 -4.16 8.60 -13.54
N HIS A 339 -2.84 8.39 -13.55
CA HIS A 339 -2.14 7.70 -14.64
C HIS A 339 -2.71 6.30 -14.89
N ASP A 340 -2.85 5.50 -13.84
CA ASP A 340 -3.30 4.10 -13.97
C ASP A 340 -4.77 4.01 -14.38
N VAL A 341 -5.64 4.88 -13.85
CA VAL A 341 -7.05 4.98 -14.27
C VAL A 341 -7.13 5.42 -15.74
N ALA A 342 -6.35 6.42 -16.16
CA ALA A 342 -6.30 6.86 -17.55
C ALA A 342 -5.85 5.74 -18.50
N LYS A 343 -4.82 4.98 -18.12
CA LYS A 343 -4.33 3.82 -18.88
C LYS A 343 -5.43 2.77 -19.08
N VAL A 344 -6.19 2.45 -18.04
CA VAL A 344 -7.29 1.49 -18.16
C VAL A 344 -8.45 2.07 -18.97
N LEU A 345 -8.86 3.31 -18.73
CA LEU A 345 -9.97 3.95 -19.48
C LEU A 345 -9.68 4.09 -20.98
N THR A 346 -8.42 4.27 -21.38
CA THR A 346 -8.02 4.39 -22.80
C THR A 346 -7.76 3.07 -23.50
N SER A 347 -7.50 1.98 -22.77
CA SER A 347 -7.33 0.64 -23.33
C SER A 347 -8.59 0.17 -24.07
N LYS A 348 -8.44 -0.33 -25.30
CA LYS A 348 -9.57 -0.84 -26.11
C LYS A 348 -9.74 -2.36 -26.03
N ASP A 349 -8.68 -3.08 -25.67
CA ASP A 349 -8.59 -4.54 -25.87
C ASP A 349 -8.88 -5.35 -24.60
N THR A 350 -9.00 -4.69 -23.45
CA THR A 350 -9.28 -5.35 -22.15
C THR A 350 -10.68 -4.99 -21.65
N PRO A 351 -11.54 -5.99 -21.41
CA PRO A 351 -12.81 -5.79 -20.71
C PRO A 351 -12.57 -5.10 -19.36
N LYS A 352 -13.39 -4.11 -19.04
CA LYS A 352 -13.27 -3.32 -17.81
C LYS A 352 -14.51 -3.55 -16.98
N ASN A 353 -14.34 -3.68 -15.67
CA ASN A 353 -15.48 -3.63 -14.76
C ASN A 353 -15.86 -2.18 -14.54
N GLU A 354 -16.96 -1.76 -15.16
CA GLU A 354 -17.43 -0.38 -15.09
C GLU A 354 -17.73 0.10 -13.66
N ALA A 355 -18.23 -0.78 -12.79
CA ALA A 355 -18.46 -0.43 -11.38
C ALA A 355 -17.13 -0.19 -10.66
N PHE A 356 -16.12 -1.01 -10.95
CA PHE A 356 -14.78 -0.85 -10.39
C PHE A 356 -14.11 0.43 -10.89
N MET A 357 -14.22 0.73 -12.18
CA MET A 357 -13.68 1.96 -12.75
C MET A 357 -14.39 3.19 -12.17
N LEU A 358 -15.71 3.16 -12.00
CA LEU A 358 -16.46 4.25 -11.37
C LEU A 358 -15.99 4.46 -9.91
N TRP A 359 -15.76 3.38 -9.18
CA TRP A 359 -15.27 3.40 -7.81
C TRP A 359 -13.87 4.01 -7.70
N GLN A 360 -12.92 3.60 -8.54
CA GLN A 360 -11.57 4.17 -8.55
C GLN A 360 -11.59 5.66 -8.91
N THR A 361 -12.38 6.05 -9.91
CA THR A 361 -12.52 7.46 -10.32
C THR A 361 -13.08 8.34 -9.20
N LEU A 362 -14.15 7.89 -8.53
CA LEU A 362 -14.76 8.66 -7.44
C LEU A 362 -13.82 8.78 -6.24
N VAL A 363 -13.17 7.69 -5.85
CA VAL A 363 -12.18 7.71 -4.77
C VAL A 363 -11.00 8.63 -5.11
N GLY A 364 -10.51 8.59 -6.35
CA GLY A 364 -9.47 9.50 -6.84
C GLY A 364 -9.90 10.97 -6.80
N LEU A 365 -11.15 11.28 -7.15
CA LEU A 365 -11.70 12.62 -7.05
C LEU A 365 -11.72 13.11 -5.59
N ILE A 366 -12.20 12.29 -4.66
CA ILE A 366 -12.24 12.61 -3.22
C ILE A 366 -10.81 12.89 -2.69
N ALA A 367 -9.86 12.02 -2.99
CA ALA A 367 -8.47 12.17 -2.58
C ALA A 367 -7.84 13.46 -3.16
N SER A 368 -8.09 13.76 -4.44
CA SER A 368 -7.57 14.98 -5.08
C SER A 368 -8.10 16.27 -4.43
N LEU A 369 -9.38 16.29 -4.01
CA LEU A 369 -9.99 17.42 -3.32
C LEU A 369 -9.39 17.62 -1.93
N ARG A 370 -9.15 16.52 -1.22
CA ARG A 370 -8.50 16.58 0.09
C ARG A 370 -7.07 17.11 -0.02
N ALA A 371 -6.31 16.63 -0.99
CA ALA A 371 -4.96 17.12 -1.27
C ALA A 371 -4.93 18.64 -1.58
N LEU A 372 -5.96 19.16 -2.26
CA LEU A 372 -6.09 20.57 -2.62
C LEU A 372 -6.46 21.48 -1.44
N LYS A 373 -7.12 20.98 -0.38
CA LYS A 373 -7.49 21.79 0.79
C LYS A 373 -6.30 22.55 1.39
N ASP A 374 -5.13 21.93 1.28
CA ASP A 374 -3.88 22.44 1.84
C ASP A 374 -2.98 23.16 0.82
N ASN A 375 -3.30 23.07 -0.48
CA ASN A 375 -2.48 23.55 -1.60
C ASN A 375 -3.37 23.88 -2.82
N GLU A 376 -4.29 24.83 -2.67
CA GLU A 376 -5.33 25.12 -3.67
C GLU A 376 -4.81 25.51 -5.06
N GLN A 377 -3.54 25.94 -5.15
CA GLN A 377 -2.90 26.39 -6.39
C GLN A 377 -2.00 25.33 -7.06
N ASP A 378 -1.94 24.10 -6.54
CA ASP A 378 -1.11 23.06 -7.14
C ASP A 378 -1.66 22.61 -8.50
N ARG A 379 -0.98 23.02 -9.58
CA ARG A 379 -1.41 22.72 -10.96
C ARG A 379 -1.54 21.23 -11.25
N GLY A 380 -0.71 20.39 -10.64
CA GLY A 380 -0.77 18.94 -10.84
C GLY A 380 -2.03 18.35 -10.22
N LEU A 381 -2.35 18.73 -8.99
CA LEU A 381 -3.57 18.30 -8.32
C LEU A 381 -4.84 18.86 -8.98
N LEU A 382 -4.79 20.10 -9.46
CA LEU A 382 -5.87 20.69 -10.25
C LEU A 382 -6.13 19.89 -11.54
N SER A 383 -5.07 19.48 -12.24
CA SER A 383 -5.17 18.62 -13.43
C SER A 383 -5.79 17.27 -13.09
N ALA A 384 -5.28 16.60 -12.04
CA ALA A 384 -5.79 15.30 -11.60
C ALA A 384 -7.28 15.37 -11.22
N ARG A 385 -7.67 16.42 -10.50
CA ARG A 385 -9.07 16.67 -10.16
C ARG A 385 -9.94 16.82 -11.41
N GLN A 386 -9.53 17.66 -12.36
CA GLN A 386 -10.27 17.87 -13.61
C GLN A 386 -10.39 16.57 -14.41
N PHE A 387 -9.33 15.75 -14.42
CA PHE A 387 -9.35 14.43 -15.02
C PHE A 387 -10.43 13.55 -14.37
N PHE A 388 -10.42 13.40 -13.05
CA PHE A 388 -11.39 12.56 -12.36
C PHE A 388 -12.83 13.09 -12.49
N GLU A 389 -13.06 14.40 -12.44
CA GLU A 389 -14.38 15.00 -12.69
C GLU A 389 -14.89 14.66 -14.10
N LYS A 390 -14.04 14.76 -15.12
CA LYS A 390 -14.39 14.44 -16.51
C LYS A 390 -14.64 12.94 -16.70
N ALA A 391 -13.77 12.09 -16.15
CA ALA A 391 -13.91 10.64 -16.21
C ALA A 391 -15.21 10.20 -15.52
N LEU A 392 -15.53 10.77 -14.35
CA LEU A 392 -16.74 10.45 -13.60
C LEU A 392 -18.00 10.81 -14.38
N LYS A 393 -18.02 12.01 -15.01
CA LYS A 393 -19.11 12.43 -15.91
C LYS A 393 -19.29 11.47 -17.08
N GLN A 394 -18.19 11.09 -17.74
CA GLN A 394 -18.24 10.18 -18.89
C GLN A 394 -18.77 8.80 -18.49
N GLN A 395 -18.32 8.26 -17.36
CA GLN A 395 -18.76 6.97 -16.85
C GLN A 395 -20.24 7.00 -16.41
N SER A 396 -20.64 8.05 -15.70
CA SER A 396 -22.04 8.28 -15.31
C SER A 396 -22.97 8.31 -16.53
N THR A 397 -22.62 9.05 -17.58
CA THR A 397 -23.38 9.09 -18.83
C THR A 397 -23.44 7.72 -19.51
N THR A 398 -22.30 7.02 -19.61
CA THR A 398 -22.20 5.71 -20.27
C THR A 398 -23.04 4.65 -19.55
N LEU A 399 -23.11 4.71 -18.22
CA LEU A 399 -23.87 3.79 -17.38
C LEU A 399 -25.32 4.22 -17.15
N GLY A 400 -25.73 5.40 -17.63
CA GLY A 400 -27.07 5.96 -17.37
C GLY A 400 -27.34 6.26 -15.89
N ILE A 401 -26.30 6.57 -15.11
CA ILE A 401 -26.40 6.87 -13.68
C ILE A 401 -26.61 8.38 -13.50
N VAL A 402 -27.81 8.78 -13.11
CA VAL A 402 -28.17 10.21 -12.99
C VAL A 402 -28.40 10.67 -11.54
N THR A 403 -28.59 9.72 -10.61
CA THR A 403 -28.79 10.01 -9.18
C THR A 403 -27.68 9.42 -8.32
N TRP A 404 -27.44 10.03 -7.16
CA TRP A 404 -26.53 9.47 -6.16
C TRP A 404 -26.97 8.07 -5.68
N SER A 405 -28.28 7.82 -5.56
CA SER A 405 -28.79 6.49 -5.18
C SER A 405 -28.37 5.39 -6.16
N GLN A 406 -28.47 5.66 -7.47
CA GLN A 406 -27.99 4.73 -8.51
C GLN A 406 -26.47 4.58 -8.47
N ALA A 407 -25.74 5.68 -8.28
CA ALA A 407 -24.29 5.68 -8.17
C ALA A 407 -23.83 4.82 -6.99
N LYS A 408 -24.41 5.05 -5.81
CA LYS A 408 -24.18 4.26 -4.60
C LYS A 408 -24.51 2.79 -4.80
N GLY A 409 -25.63 2.46 -5.45
CA GLY A 409 -25.96 1.07 -5.82
C GLY A 409 -24.86 0.42 -6.67
N THR A 410 -24.28 1.16 -7.61
CA THR A 410 -23.17 0.71 -8.46
C THR A 410 -21.86 0.56 -7.67
N LEU A 411 -21.49 1.56 -6.86
CA LEU A 411 -20.28 1.56 -6.03
C LEU A 411 -20.28 0.41 -5.02
N ARG A 412 -21.46 0.02 -4.49
CA ARG A 412 -21.63 -1.13 -3.59
C ARG A 412 -21.32 -2.48 -4.23
N ARG A 413 -21.34 -2.57 -5.56
CA ARG A 413 -20.83 -3.76 -6.28
C ARG A 413 -19.32 -3.91 -6.11
N VAL A 414 -18.62 -2.86 -5.67
CA VAL A 414 -17.19 -2.84 -5.34
C VAL A 414 -17.03 -2.78 -3.82
N ALA A 415 -17.20 -1.62 -3.19
CA ALA A 415 -17.24 -1.44 -1.75
C ALA A 415 -17.75 -0.01 -1.47
N TRP A 416 -18.88 0.14 -0.81
CA TRP A 416 -19.36 1.46 -0.39
C TRP A 416 -20.29 1.36 0.82
N PRO A 417 -20.14 2.22 1.84
CA PRO A 417 -20.97 2.17 3.04
C PRO A 417 -22.40 2.67 2.80
N MET A 418 -23.34 2.11 3.55
CA MET A 418 -24.74 2.54 3.63
C MET A 418 -24.90 3.86 4.38
N GLY A 419 -24.06 4.14 5.37
CA GLY A 419 -24.02 5.43 6.06
C GLY A 419 -22.58 5.78 6.43
N THR A 420 -22.20 7.04 6.29
CA THR A 420 -20.96 7.58 6.86
C THR A 420 -21.20 8.98 7.39
N ALA A 421 -20.33 9.43 8.31
CA ALA A 421 -20.30 10.85 8.71
C ALA A 421 -19.98 11.80 7.53
N SER A 422 -19.32 11.30 6.48
CA SER A 422 -18.99 12.03 5.25
C SER A 422 -20.08 11.95 4.16
N ARG A 423 -21.24 11.38 4.46
CA ARG A 423 -22.29 11.09 3.48
C ARG A 423 -22.73 12.34 2.72
N GLU A 424 -23.00 13.42 3.43
CA GLU A 424 -23.50 14.68 2.85
C GLU A 424 -22.47 15.25 1.86
N PHE A 425 -21.20 15.33 2.26
CA PHE A 425 -20.12 15.83 1.39
C PHE A 425 -19.97 15.03 0.09
N ILE A 426 -20.03 13.69 0.16
CA ILE A 426 -19.85 12.84 -1.03
C ILE A 426 -21.05 12.93 -1.97
N GLU A 427 -22.26 12.97 -1.40
CA GLU A 427 -23.50 13.13 -2.15
C GLU A 427 -23.54 14.49 -2.86
N GLU A 428 -23.21 15.57 -2.16
CA GLU A 428 -23.05 16.92 -2.74
C GLU A 428 -21.97 16.95 -3.82
N LEU A 429 -20.84 16.29 -3.59
CA LEU A 429 -19.77 16.21 -4.58
C LEU A 429 -20.23 15.50 -5.85
N TRP A 430 -20.96 14.40 -5.71
CA TRP A 430 -21.54 13.68 -6.85
C TRP A 430 -22.52 14.58 -7.61
N GLU A 431 -23.49 15.18 -6.91
CA GLU A 431 -24.50 16.04 -7.52
C GLU A 431 -23.88 17.24 -8.23
N LYS A 432 -22.93 17.92 -7.58
CA LYS A 432 -22.20 19.03 -8.18
C LYS A 432 -21.44 18.61 -9.43
N THR A 433 -20.80 17.45 -9.40
CA THR A 433 -20.00 16.96 -10.52
C THR A 433 -20.89 16.53 -11.68
N ILE A 434 -22.00 15.84 -11.42
CA ILE A 434 -22.85 15.27 -12.48
C ILE A 434 -23.93 16.25 -12.97
N ILE A 435 -24.61 16.95 -12.06
CA ILE A 435 -25.75 17.84 -12.36
C ILE A 435 -25.26 19.27 -12.66
N GLY A 436 -24.08 19.66 -12.18
CA GLY A 436 -23.50 20.98 -12.45
C GLY A 436 -24.10 22.12 -11.61
N LEU A 437 -24.69 21.81 -10.45
CA LEU A 437 -25.26 22.84 -9.57
C LEU A 437 -24.19 23.88 -9.17
N PRO A 438 -24.47 25.19 -9.31
CA PRO A 438 -23.53 26.25 -8.94
C PRO A 438 -23.25 26.25 -7.43
N ARG A 439 -22.07 26.75 -7.04
CA ARG A 439 -21.75 27.06 -5.63
C ARG A 439 -22.84 28.01 -5.10
N VAL A 440 -23.56 27.59 -4.06
CA VAL A 440 -24.29 28.51 -3.16
C VAL A 440 -23.29 29.09 -2.17
#